data_AF-A0A9K3DBR4-F1
#
_entry.id   AF-A0A9K3DBR4-F1
#
_cell.length_a   1.000
_cell.length_b   1.000
_cell.length_c   1.000
_cell.angle_alpha   90.00
_cell.angle_beta   90.00
_cell.angle_gamma   90.00
#
_symmetry.space_group_name_H-M   'P 1'
#
loop_
_entity.id
_entity.type
_entity.pdbx_description
1 polymer ?
#
loop_
_entity_poly.entity_id
_entity_poly.type
_entity_poly.pdbx_seq_one_letter_code
_entity_poly.pdbx_strand_id
1 'polypeptide(L)'
;MASSMSPILLGILSAVFFAATIFVNATYGAENGTVSNKYDLCITPAGYAFSIWGLIYLGLLGFVVMLFVQPPSNKMMLYDLFWVSCILNAAWIITFTQEWLYVQAIVILCLAVSLFGLYTQ
;
A
#
# COMPACT_ATOMS: atom_id res chain seq x y z
N MET A 1 -18.82 3.04 -17.78
CA MET A 1 -18.99 4.39 -17.17
C MET A 1 -17.67 5.04 -16.75
N ALA A 2 -16.55 4.31 -16.64
CA ALA A 2 -15.24 4.86 -16.30
C ALA A 2 -14.44 5.49 -17.48
N SER A 3 -14.99 5.50 -18.70
CA SER A 3 -14.28 5.99 -19.89
C SER A 3 -14.28 7.52 -20.07
N SER A 4 -14.68 8.30 -19.05
CA SER A 4 -14.80 9.77 -19.12
C SER A 4 -13.91 10.54 -18.13
N MET A 5 -13.16 9.87 -17.27
CA MET A 5 -12.31 10.57 -16.28
C MET A 5 -11.00 11.03 -16.91
N SER A 6 -10.63 12.28 -16.68
CA SER A 6 -9.36 12.82 -17.19
C SER A 6 -8.16 12.14 -16.50
N PRO A 7 -7.04 11.91 -17.20
CA PRO A 7 -5.86 11.30 -16.59
C PRO A 7 -5.32 12.07 -15.37
N ILE A 8 -5.49 13.40 -15.37
CA ILE A 8 -5.13 14.25 -14.23
C ILE A 8 -5.96 13.91 -13.00
N LEU A 9 -7.28 13.72 -13.16
CA LEU A 9 -8.16 13.35 -12.06
C LEU A 9 -7.76 11.98 -11.49
N LEU A 10 -7.43 11.01 -12.35
CA LEU A 10 -6.96 9.69 -11.92
C LEU A 10 -5.63 9.79 -11.15
N GLY A 11 -4.70 10.63 -11.60
CA GLY A 11 -3.45 10.91 -10.89
C GLY A 11 -3.69 11.56 -9.52
N ILE A 12 -4.60 12.53 -9.43
CA ILE A 12 -4.97 13.17 -8.14
C ILE A 12 -5.55 12.14 -7.18
N LEU A 13 -6.47 11.29 -7.64
CA LEU A 13 -7.04 10.23 -6.81
C LEU A 13 -5.94 9.27 -6.31
N SER A 14 -5.03 8.84 -7.19
CA SER A 14 -3.87 8.03 -6.78
C SER A 14 -3.01 8.71 -5.72
N ALA A 15 -2.75 10.01 -5.86
CA ALA A 15 -2.01 10.78 -4.87
C ALA A 15 -2.75 10.84 -3.52
N VAL A 16 -4.07 11.00 -3.53
CA VAL A 16 -4.91 11.00 -2.32
C VAL A 16 -4.87 9.64 -1.61
N PHE A 17 -5.05 8.54 -2.35
CA PHE A 17 -4.96 7.19 -1.78
C PHE A 17 -3.58 6.92 -1.19
N PHE A 18 -2.52 7.29 -1.90
CA PHE A 18 -1.16 7.15 -1.41
C PHE A 18 -0.90 8.01 -0.16
N ALA A 19 -1.34 9.27 -0.16
CA ALA A 19 -1.21 10.16 1.00
C ALA A 19 -1.96 9.61 2.23
N ALA A 20 -3.14 9.02 2.03
CA ALA A 20 -3.88 8.35 3.10
C ALA A 20 -3.10 7.16 3.67
N THR A 21 -2.47 6.33 2.82
CA THR A 21 -1.61 5.24 3.27
C THR A 21 -0.41 5.75 4.08
N ILE A 22 0.26 6.82 3.63
CA ILE A 22 1.36 7.45 4.37
C ILE A 22 0.90 7.98 5.73
N PHE A 23 -0.27 8.62 5.79
CA PHE A 23 -0.85 9.11 7.03
C PHE A 23 -1.12 7.97 8.03
N VAL A 24 -1.69 6.86 7.56
CA VAL A 24 -1.91 5.66 8.38
C VAL A 24 -0.58 5.08 8.87
N ASN A 25 0.42 4.95 8.00
CA ASN A 25 1.74 4.49 8.40
C ASN A 25 2.41 5.41 9.42
N ALA A 26 2.31 6.74 9.25
CA ALA A 26 2.87 7.69 10.20
C ALA A 26 2.18 7.62 11.58
N THR A 27 0.89 7.26 11.61
CA THR A 27 0.10 7.18 12.84
C THR A 27 0.32 5.86 13.59
N TYR A 28 0.39 4.73 12.86
CA TYR A 28 0.36 3.39 13.46
C TYR A 28 1.66 2.60 13.23
N GLY A 29 2.38 2.86 12.14
CA GLY A 29 3.49 2.01 11.68
C GLY A 29 4.69 1.96 12.62
N ALA A 30 4.85 2.93 13.52
CA ALA A 30 5.91 2.93 14.55
C ALA A 30 5.77 1.75 15.53
N GLU A 31 4.54 1.28 15.78
CA GLU A 31 4.28 0.17 16.71
C GLU A 31 4.59 -1.20 16.11
N ASN A 32 4.87 -1.30 14.80
CA ASN A 32 5.08 -2.57 14.13
C ASN A 32 6.23 -3.39 14.74
N GLY A 33 7.34 -2.74 15.08
CA GLY A 33 8.48 -3.39 15.72
C GLY A 33 8.15 -3.89 17.13
N THR A 34 7.43 -3.08 17.91
CA THR A 34 6.97 -3.45 19.25
C THR A 34 6.04 -4.65 19.21
N VAL A 35 5.04 -4.64 18.31
CA VAL A 35 4.09 -5.74 18.12
C VAL A 35 4.80 -6.99 17.65
N SER A 36 5.71 -6.88 16.67
CA SER A 36 6.49 -8.01 16.16
C SER A 36 7.31 -8.68 17.28
N ASN A 37 7.92 -7.90 18.17
CA ASN A 37 8.71 -8.42 19.29
C ASN A 37 7.88 -9.17 20.35
N LYS A 38 6.55 -9.03 20.36
CA LYS A 38 5.67 -9.77 21.29
C LYS A 38 5.49 -11.24 20.87
N TYR A 39 5.63 -11.54 19.58
CA TYR A 39 5.36 -12.85 19.02
C TYR A 39 6.65 -13.47 18.50
N ASP A 40 7.14 -14.49 19.19
CA ASP A 40 8.35 -15.20 18.76
C ASP A 40 7.96 -16.30 17.76
N LEU A 41 8.05 -15.97 16.48
CA LEU A 41 7.80 -16.86 15.36
C LEU A 41 9.12 -17.47 14.87
N CYS A 42 9.06 -18.58 14.13
CA CYS A 42 10.26 -19.17 13.49
C CYS A 42 11.05 -18.14 12.64
N ILE A 43 10.38 -17.09 12.18
CA ILE A 43 10.97 -15.96 11.46
C ILE A 43 10.37 -14.67 12.03
N THR A 44 10.80 -14.27 13.23
CA THR A 44 10.45 -12.96 13.80
C THR A 44 11.29 -11.88 13.10
N PRO A 45 10.70 -10.92 12.38
CA PRO A 45 11.46 -9.83 11.81
C PRO A 45 12.00 -8.94 12.94
N ALA A 46 13.30 -8.65 12.89
CA ALA A 46 13.91 -7.66 13.77
C ALA A 46 13.24 -6.29 13.54
N GLY A 47 13.18 -5.43 14.57
CA GLY A 47 12.50 -4.14 14.47
C GLY A 47 12.95 -3.24 13.30
N TYR A 48 14.23 -3.32 12.90
CA TYR A 48 14.75 -2.59 11.74
C TYR A 48 14.20 -3.12 10.41
N ALA A 49 13.70 -4.35 10.32
CA ALA A 49 13.15 -4.91 9.08
C ALA A 49 11.95 -4.09 8.56
N PHE A 50 11.23 -3.42 9.46
CA PHE A 50 10.14 -2.50 9.08
C PHE A 50 10.64 -1.19 8.44
N SER A 51 11.95 -0.89 8.45
CA SER A 51 12.47 0.29 7.75
C SER A 51 12.37 0.17 6.23
N ILE A 52 12.19 -1.05 5.69
CA ILE A 52 12.02 -1.27 4.24
C ILE A 52 10.80 -0.54 3.69
N TRP A 53 9.77 -0.31 4.51
CA TRP A 53 8.58 0.43 4.12
C TRP A 53 8.91 1.85 3.64
N GLY A 54 9.92 2.51 4.21
CA GLY A 54 10.37 3.81 3.73
C GLY A 54 10.86 3.78 2.28
N LEU A 55 11.62 2.74 1.90
CA LEU A 55 12.09 2.54 0.54
C LEU A 55 10.93 2.21 -0.42
N ILE A 56 10.00 1.36 0.01
CA ILE A 56 8.80 1.02 -0.75
C ILE A 56 7.97 2.28 -1.03
N TYR A 57 7.71 3.09 0.01
CA TYR A 57 6.96 4.34 -0.13
C TYR A 57 7.66 5.37 -1.01
N LEU A 58 8.99 5.44 -0.99
CA LEU A 58 9.74 6.28 -1.93
C LEU A 58 9.54 5.83 -3.38
N GLY A 59 9.56 4.52 -3.65
CA GLY A 59 9.24 3.98 -4.97
C GLY A 59 7.81 4.28 -5.41
N LEU A 60 6.84 4.14 -4.50
CA LEU A 60 5.43 4.45 -4.76
C LEU A 60 5.21 5.95 -5.01
N LEU A 61 5.94 6.82 -4.32
CA LEU A 61 5.94 8.26 -4.62
C LEU A 61 6.42 8.52 -6.05
N GLY A 62 7.51 7.88 -6.46
CA GLY A 62 7.99 7.94 -7.85
C GLY A 62 6.93 7.48 -8.85
N PHE A 63 6.23 6.40 -8.55
CA PHE A 63 5.11 5.90 -9.37
C PHE A 63 3.97 6.93 -9.48
N VAL A 64 3.53 7.52 -8.36
CA VAL A 64 2.49 8.56 -8.36
C VAL A 64 2.92 9.77 -9.18
N VAL A 65 4.17 10.22 -9.06
CA VAL A 65 4.70 11.32 -9.90
C VAL A 65 4.67 10.94 -11.38
N MET A 66 5.03 9.71 -11.74
CA MET A 66 4.98 9.23 -13.13
C MET A 66 3.57 9.27 -13.73
N LEU A 67 2.51 9.08 -12.93
CA LEU A 67 1.12 9.21 -13.43
C LEU A 67 0.79 10.61 -13.95
N PHE A 68 1.48 11.65 -13.48
CA PHE A 68 1.31 13.03 -13.97
C PHE A 68 2.22 13.36 -15.14
N VAL A 69 3.43 12.78 -15.18
CA VAL A 69 4.42 13.04 -16.24
C VAL A 69 4.10 12.24 -17.51
N GLN A 70 3.74 10.96 -17.34
CA GLN A 70 3.44 10.02 -18.43
C GLN A 70 2.20 9.20 -18.06
N PRO A 71 1.00 9.80 -18.11
CA PRO A 71 -0.23 9.10 -17.75
C PRO A 71 -0.45 7.90 -18.69
N PRO A 72 -0.61 6.67 -18.15
CA PRO A 72 -0.88 5.51 -18.98
C PRO A 72 -2.21 5.66 -19.72
N SER A 73 -2.15 5.49 -21.05
CA SER A 73 -3.32 5.58 -21.92
C SER A 73 -4.16 4.31 -21.81
N ASN A 74 -5.46 4.48 -21.55
CA ASN A 74 -6.45 3.40 -21.53
C ASN A 74 -6.18 2.23 -20.55
N LYS A 75 -5.40 2.46 -19.49
CA LYS A 75 -5.13 1.46 -18.42
C LYS A 75 -5.90 1.78 -17.13
N MET A 76 -7.23 1.84 -17.17
CA MET A 76 -8.03 2.11 -15.95
C MET A 76 -7.74 1.09 -14.84
N MET A 77 -7.58 -0.19 -15.20
CA MET A 77 -7.28 -1.27 -14.27
C MET A 77 -6.00 -1.05 -13.45
N LEU A 78 -5.00 -0.33 -14.00
CA LEU A 78 -3.79 0.04 -13.29
C LEU A 78 -4.09 1.00 -12.13
N TYR A 79 -4.96 1.99 -12.34
CA TYR A 79 -5.36 2.93 -11.29
C TYR A 79 -6.20 2.23 -10.22
N ASP A 80 -7.17 1.42 -10.62
CA ASP A 80 -8.03 0.68 -9.70
C ASP A 80 -7.21 -0.25 -8.79
N LEU A 81 -6.30 -1.03 -9.37
CA LEU A 81 -5.43 -1.94 -8.62
C LEU A 81 -4.48 -1.18 -7.70
N PHE A 82 -3.96 -0.02 -8.13
CA PHE A 82 -3.13 0.83 -7.28
C PHE A 82 -3.92 1.36 -6.07
N TRP A 83 -5.14 1.85 -6.27
CA TRP A 83 -6.00 2.32 -5.16
C TRP A 83 -6.36 1.19 -4.20
N VAL A 84 -6.72 0.02 -4.73
CA VAL A 84 -6.98 -1.18 -3.92
C VAL A 84 -5.74 -1.55 -3.10
N SER A 85 -4.54 -1.51 -3.70
CA SER A 85 -3.30 -1.80 -2.97
C SER A 85 -3.03 -0.80 -1.85
N CYS A 86 -3.34 0.49 -2.04
CA CYS A 86 -3.20 1.53 -1.02
C CYS A 86 -4.16 1.28 0.16
N ILE A 87 -5.42 0.94 -0.14
CA ILE A 87 -6.44 0.61 0.88
C ILE A 87 -6.01 -0.63 1.66
N LEU A 88 -5.59 -1.69 0.98
CA LEU A 88 -5.15 -2.94 1.61
C LEU A 88 -3.87 -2.73 2.43
N ASN A 89 -2.95 -1.89 1.98
CA ASN A 89 -1.74 -1.54 2.74
C ASN A 89 -2.09 -0.81 4.05
N ALA A 90 -2.97 0.21 3.98
CA ALA A 90 -3.45 0.92 5.16
C ALA A 90 -4.20 -0.01 6.13
N ALA A 91 -5.08 -0.87 5.59
CA ALA A 91 -5.80 -1.86 6.39
C ALA A 91 -4.86 -2.86 7.05
N TRP A 92 -3.79 -3.29 6.37
CA TRP A 92 -2.79 -4.18 6.94
C TRP A 92 -2.09 -3.53 8.12
N ILE A 93 -1.63 -2.27 8.01
CA ILE A 93 -0.98 -1.56 9.13
C ILE A 93 -1.89 -1.51 10.36
N ILE A 94 -3.16 -1.16 10.17
CA ILE A 94 -4.13 -1.07 11.27
C ILE A 94 -4.35 -2.46 11.88
N THR A 95 -4.66 -3.47 11.07
CA THR A 95 -4.96 -4.81 11.58
C THR A 95 -3.76 -5.50 12.22
N PHE A 96 -2.54 -5.22 11.72
CA PHE A 96 -1.28 -5.69 12.30
C PHE A 96 -1.03 -5.05 13.66
N THR A 97 -1.16 -3.72 13.77
CA THR A 97 -0.92 -2.99 15.03
C THR A 97 -1.98 -3.27 16.09
N GLN A 98 -3.19 -3.64 15.70
CA GLN A 98 -4.25 -4.12 16.60
C GLN A 98 -4.12 -5.61 16.97
N GLU A 99 -3.07 -6.31 16.50
CA GLU A 99 -2.81 -7.72 16.79
C GLU A 99 -3.94 -8.65 16.32
N TRP A 100 -4.69 -8.27 15.28
CA TRP A 100 -5.75 -9.10 14.71
C TRP A 100 -5.16 -10.18 13.79
N LEU A 101 -4.49 -11.17 14.39
CA LEU A 101 -3.59 -12.13 13.73
C LEU A 101 -4.15 -12.80 12.46
N TYR A 102 -5.41 -13.24 12.49
CA TYR A 102 -6.05 -13.87 11.32
C TYR A 102 -6.45 -12.86 10.25
N VAL A 103 -6.96 -11.69 10.66
CA VAL A 103 -7.42 -10.65 9.73
C VAL A 103 -6.22 -10.07 8.99
N GLN A 104 -5.15 -9.71 9.71
CA GLN A 104 -3.95 -9.15 9.09
C GLN A 104 -3.29 -10.13 8.10
N ALA A 105 -3.34 -11.44 8.39
CA ALA A 105 -2.86 -12.48 7.47
C ALA A 105 -3.69 -12.56 6.18
N ILE A 106 -5.02 -12.43 6.26
CA ILE A 106 -5.88 -12.39 5.06
C ILE A 106 -5.61 -11.09 4.27
N VAL A 107 -5.51 -9.96 4.97
CA VAL A 107 -5.32 -8.65 4.33
C VAL A 107 -3.97 -8.59 3.59
N ILE A 108 -2.88 -9.11 4.16
CA ILE A 108 -1.58 -9.12 3.49
C ILE A 108 -1.57 -10.04 2.25
N LEU A 109 -2.31 -11.15 2.27
CA LEU A 109 -2.47 -12.01 1.10
C LEU A 109 -3.28 -11.31 0.00
N CYS A 110 -4.37 -10.63 0.34
CA CYS A 110 -5.12 -9.82 -0.60
C CYS A 110 -4.25 -8.70 -1.18
N LEU A 111 -3.43 -8.05 -0.35
CA LEU A 111 -2.48 -7.03 -0.79
C LEU A 111 -1.50 -7.64 -1.81
N ALA A 112 -0.91 -8.79 -1.51
CA ALA A 112 0.00 -9.48 -2.41
C ALA A 112 -0.65 -9.80 -3.78
N VAL A 113 -1.89 -10.28 -3.78
CA VAL A 113 -2.64 -10.54 -5.02
C VAL A 113 -2.90 -9.26 -5.81
N SER A 114 -3.29 -8.16 -5.14
CA SER A 114 -3.51 -6.87 -5.81
C SER A 114 -2.23 -6.32 -6.45
N LEU A 115 -1.08 -6.45 -5.76
CA LEU A 115 0.22 -6.03 -6.27
C LEU A 115 0.67 -6.90 -7.44
N PHE A 116 0.43 -8.21 -7.39
CA PHE A 116 0.69 -9.10 -8.52
C PHE A 116 -0.15 -8.71 -9.74
N GLY A 117 -1.43 -8.41 -9.53
CA GLY A 117 -2.30 -7.86 -10.58
C GLY A 117 -1.72 -6.57 -11.18
N LEU A 118 -1.28 -5.64 -10.32
CA LEU A 118 -0.71 -4.37 -10.76
C LEU A 118 0.57 -4.55 -11.60
N TYR A 119 1.43 -5.50 -11.22
CA TYR A 119 2.64 -5.84 -11.97
C TYR A 119 2.36 -6.33 -13.40
N THR A 120 1.20 -6.95 -13.63
CA THR A 120 0.82 -7.46 -14.96
C THR A 120 0.25 -6.40 -15.90
N GLN A 121 0.05 -5.16 -15.44
CA GLN A 121 -0.51 -4.07 -16.24
C GLN A 121 0.56 -3.25 -16.95
#